data_AF-A0A3B9RBK8-F1
#
_entry.id   AF-A0A3B9RBK8-F1
#
_cell.length_a   1.000
_cell.length_b   1.000
_cell.length_c   1.000
_cell.angle_alpha   90.00
_cell.angle_beta   90.00
_cell.angle_gamma   90.00
#
_symmetry.space_group_name_H-M   'P 1'
#
loop_
_entity.id
_entity.type
_entity.pdbx_description
1 polymer ?
#
loop_
_entity_poly.entity_id
_entity_poly.type
_entity_poly.pdbx_seq_one_letter_code
_entity_poly.pdbx_strand_id
1 'polypeptide(L)'
;MEEVSNQDLDSFRRNWLEGDLFLMEDVKEYLKRNSATHKIYYDLISGNSKEFTPSEILANPKFSLQLKLAVLSLRNDFSALELPVLITSDNVKVRQFAAEKMGKIQESLKEDAEALLLDDSYVTNEIMLYNLWSSFEQDRVMYLEETKDVVGLPNKSFRQLWLTLALFTPEYKPTEKVYFHRELVGYTSAVYNPEVRQTAFQYLSEINALNDEALVNLIKATNHHSWQFRNYARLLLDRLWENDEQKKEIEKVANQLNSADLRYLKTKLK
;
A
#
# COMPACT_ATOMS: atom_id res chain seq x y z
N MET A 1 33.27 -17.76 -22.28
CA MET A 1 31.95 -18.40 -22.48
C MET A 1 31.91 -19.06 -23.84
N GLU A 2 32.17 -18.35 -24.94
CA GLU A 2 32.27 -18.94 -26.29
C GLU A 2 33.40 -19.97 -26.43
N GLU A 3 34.59 -19.71 -25.89
CA GLU A 3 35.71 -20.67 -25.90
C GLU A 3 35.41 -21.98 -25.12
N VAL A 4 34.42 -21.95 -24.23
CA VAL A 4 34.03 -23.10 -23.41
C VAL A 4 32.78 -23.78 -23.99
N SER A 5 31.88 -23.03 -24.63
CA SER A 5 30.64 -23.55 -25.22
C SER A 5 30.74 -23.90 -26.71
N ASN A 6 31.77 -23.42 -27.41
CA ASN A 6 31.90 -23.44 -28.88
C ASN A 6 30.67 -22.86 -29.62
N GLN A 7 29.92 -21.97 -28.99
CA GLN A 7 28.78 -21.28 -29.60
C GLN A 7 29.15 -19.83 -29.89
N ASP A 8 28.80 -19.35 -31.08
CA ASP A 8 28.86 -17.93 -31.45
C ASP A 8 27.74 -17.17 -30.71
N LEU A 9 28.13 -16.22 -29.86
CA LEU A 9 27.26 -15.37 -29.05
C LEU A 9 27.30 -13.91 -29.49
N ASP A 10 27.90 -13.58 -30.64
CA ASP A 10 28.00 -12.20 -31.12
C ASP A 10 26.61 -11.58 -31.30
N SER A 11 25.67 -12.34 -31.84
CA SER A 11 24.28 -11.92 -31.98
C SER A 11 23.61 -11.66 -30.63
N PHE A 12 23.83 -12.54 -29.64
CA PHE A 12 23.28 -12.38 -28.30
C PHE A 12 23.84 -11.13 -27.61
N ARG A 13 25.15 -10.93 -27.68
CA ARG A 13 25.82 -9.76 -27.10
C ARG A 13 25.29 -8.46 -27.71
N ARG A 14 25.26 -8.35 -29.04
CA ARG A 14 24.76 -7.16 -29.73
C ARG A 14 23.31 -6.86 -29.37
N ASN A 15 22.47 -7.90 -29.31
CA ASN A 15 21.04 -7.73 -29.14
C ASN A 15 20.60 -7.49 -27.69
N TRP A 16 21.24 -8.16 -26.71
CA TRP A 16 20.77 -8.16 -25.31
C TRP A 16 21.67 -7.40 -24.34
N LEU A 17 22.94 -7.15 -24.68
CA LEU A 17 23.91 -6.49 -23.79
C LEU A 17 24.29 -5.09 -24.27
N GLU A 18 24.42 -4.91 -25.59
CA GLU A 18 24.85 -3.65 -26.21
C GLU A 18 23.70 -2.88 -26.86
N GLY A 19 22.56 -3.53 -27.07
CA GLY A 19 21.40 -2.91 -27.68
C GLY A 19 20.79 -1.83 -26.80
N ASP A 20 20.43 -0.70 -27.42
CA ASP A 20 19.79 0.43 -26.72
C ASP A 20 18.31 0.19 -26.40
N LEU A 21 17.70 -0.85 -26.99
CA LEU A 21 16.29 -1.19 -26.85
C LEU A 21 16.11 -2.64 -26.41
N PHE A 22 15.21 -2.85 -25.46
CA PHE A 22 14.84 -4.19 -25.02
C PHE A 22 13.91 -4.87 -26.05
N LEU A 23 14.32 -6.05 -26.52
CA LEU A 23 13.65 -6.79 -27.60
C LEU A 23 12.38 -7.52 -27.10
N MET A 24 11.34 -6.75 -26.78
CA MET A 24 10.10 -7.24 -26.16
C MET A 24 9.39 -8.34 -26.95
N GLU A 25 9.30 -8.22 -28.28
CA GLU A 25 8.60 -9.22 -29.11
C GLU A 25 9.38 -10.54 -29.13
N ASP A 26 10.72 -10.50 -29.19
CA ASP A 26 11.56 -11.70 -29.14
C ASP A 26 11.41 -12.44 -27.80
N VAL A 27 11.38 -11.70 -26.67
CA VAL A 27 11.09 -12.28 -25.35
C VAL A 27 9.72 -12.92 -25.34
N LYS A 28 8.70 -12.21 -25.83
CA LYS A 28 7.32 -12.69 -25.85
C LYS A 28 7.17 -13.96 -26.68
N GLU A 29 7.73 -14.00 -27.89
CA GLU A 29 7.72 -15.20 -28.73
C GLU A 29 8.45 -16.37 -28.06
N TYR A 30 9.63 -16.11 -27.48
CA TYR A 30 10.36 -17.10 -26.72
C TYR A 30 9.53 -17.66 -25.55
N LEU A 31 8.87 -16.80 -24.77
CA LEU A 31 8.03 -17.22 -23.64
C LEU A 31 6.80 -18.01 -24.10
N LYS A 32 6.12 -17.57 -25.17
CA LYS A 32 4.98 -18.31 -25.76
C LYS A 32 5.39 -19.70 -26.24
N ARG A 33 6.60 -19.86 -26.77
CA ARG A 33 7.12 -21.14 -27.25
C ARG A 33 7.52 -22.08 -26.12
N ASN A 34 8.12 -21.54 -25.06
CA ASN A 34 8.77 -22.35 -24.03
C ASN A 34 7.96 -22.47 -22.72
N SER A 35 6.84 -21.76 -22.57
CA SER A 35 6.00 -21.82 -21.37
C SER A 35 4.52 -21.87 -21.72
N ALA A 36 3.85 -22.96 -21.31
CA ALA A 36 2.40 -23.12 -21.50
C ALA A 36 1.59 -22.00 -20.84
N THR A 37 1.98 -21.56 -19.63
CA THR A 37 1.33 -20.46 -18.91
C THR A 37 1.43 -19.14 -19.67
N HIS A 38 2.62 -18.78 -20.15
CA HIS A 38 2.81 -17.54 -20.92
C HIS A 38 2.12 -17.62 -22.28
N LYS A 39 2.11 -18.79 -22.93
CA LYS A 39 1.35 -19.01 -24.14
C LYS A 39 -0.13 -18.69 -23.93
N ILE A 40 -0.75 -19.30 -22.92
CA ILE A 40 -2.15 -19.05 -22.56
C ILE A 40 -2.38 -17.56 -22.27
N TYR A 41 -1.53 -16.96 -21.44
CA TYR A 41 -1.64 -15.55 -21.08
C TYR A 41 -1.62 -14.62 -22.30
N TYR A 42 -0.63 -14.78 -23.18
CA TYR A 42 -0.52 -13.94 -24.37
C TYR A 42 -1.61 -14.23 -25.40
N ASP A 43 -2.04 -15.48 -25.53
CA ASP A 43 -3.17 -15.83 -26.40
C ASP A 43 -4.46 -15.17 -25.87
N LEU A 44 -4.68 -15.14 -24.56
CA LEU A 44 -5.81 -14.44 -23.92
C LEU A 44 -5.75 -12.92 -24.04
N ILE A 45 -4.56 -12.31 -23.98
CA ILE A 45 -4.41 -10.86 -24.23
C ILE A 45 -4.70 -10.52 -25.68
N SER A 46 -4.27 -11.37 -26.62
CA SER A 46 -4.48 -11.17 -28.05
C SER A 46 -5.93 -11.47 -28.48
N GLY A 47 -6.58 -12.42 -27.79
CA GLY A 47 -8.02 -12.63 -27.85
C GLY A 47 -8.75 -11.61 -26.98
N ASN A 48 -10.05 -11.45 -27.16
CA ASN A 48 -10.81 -10.47 -26.39
C ASN A 48 -10.99 -10.98 -24.94
N SER A 49 -10.01 -10.71 -24.06
CA SER A 49 -9.93 -11.18 -22.65
C SER A 49 -11.17 -10.90 -21.78
N LYS A 50 -12.14 -10.12 -22.28
CA LYS A 50 -13.44 -9.85 -21.65
C LYS A 50 -14.44 -10.99 -21.72
N GLU A 51 -14.14 -12.08 -22.44
CA GLU A 51 -15.08 -13.18 -22.61
C GLU A 51 -15.20 -14.12 -21.39
N PHE A 52 -14.23 -14.12 -20.47
CA PHE A 52 -14.27 -14.99 -19.29
C PHE A 52 -14.82 -14.29 -18.04
N THR A 53 -15.84 -14.89 -17.46
CA THR A 53 -16.35 -14.54 -16.13
C THR A 53 -15.34 -14.92 -15.03
N PRO A 54 -15.40 -14.30 -13.84
CA PRO A 54 -14.49 -14.66 -12.75
C PRO A 54 -14.65 -16.13 -12.35
N SER A 55 -15.87 -16.65 -12.37
CA SER A 55 -16.15 -18.06 -12.10
C SER A 55 -15.42 -18.99 -13.06
N GLU A 56 -15.43 -18.69 -14.36
CA GLU A 56 -14.72 -19.49 -15.37
C GLU A 56 -13.21 -19.43 -15.17
N ILE A 57 -12.67 -18.26 -14.83
CA ILE A 57 -11.24 -18.09 -14.55
C ILE A 57 -10.84 -18.89 -13.31
N LEU A 58 -11.60 -18.77 -12.22
CA LEU A 58 -11.31 -19.44 -10.96
C LEU A 58 -11.48 -20.96 -11.03
N ALA A 59 -12.47 -21.45 -11.78
CA ALA A 59 -12.71 -22.88 -11.95
C ALA A 59 -11.71 -23.55 -12.90
N ASN A 60 -10.96 -22.79 -13.72
CA ASN A 60 -10.07 -23.37 -14.72
C ASN A 60 -8.88 -24.10 -14.08
N PRO A 61 -8.76 -25.43 -14.22
CA PRO A 61 -7.68 -26.21 -13.61
C PRO A 61 -6.34 -26.03 -14.32
N LYS A 62 -6.34 -25.52 -15.57
CA LYS A 62 -5.11 -25.22 -16.32
C LYS A 62 -4.46 -23.92 -15.88
N PHE A 63 -5.16 -23.09 -15.11
CA PHE A 63 -4.63 -21.80 -14.68
C PHE A 63 -4.03 -21.95 -13.28
N SER A 64 -2.74 -21.63 -13.16
CA SER A 64 -2.14 -21.40 -11.85
C SER A 64 -2.79 -20.19 -11.19
N LEU A 65 -2.65 -20.07 -9.86
CA LEU A 65 -3.15 -18.91 -9.12
C LEU A 65 -2.63 -17.59 -9.71
N GLN A 66 -1.34 -17.54 -10.06
CA GLN A 66 -0.72 -16.36 -10.66
C GLN A 66 -1.34 -16.02 -12.01
N LEU A 67 -1.63 -17.03 -12.84
CA LEU A 67 -2.30 -16.80 -14.13
C LEU A 67 -3.74 -16.34 -13.94
N LYS A 68 -4.48 -16.90 -12.97
CA LYS A 68 -5.85 -16.46 -12.64
C LYS A 68 -5.87 -14.98 -12.27
N LEU A 69 -4.99 -14.57 -11.35
CA LEU A 69 -4.87 -13.17 -10.94
C LEU A 69 -4.42 -12.26 -12.09
N ALA A 70 -3.48 -12.71 -12.91
CA ALA A 70 -3.04 -11.96 -14.08
C ALA A 70 -4.19 -11.75 -15.08
N VAL A 71 -4.96 -12.79 -15.40
CA VAL A 71 -6.12 -12.69 -16.31
C VAL A 71 -7.22 -11.82 -15.71
N LEU A 72 -7.53 -11.97 -14.42
CA LEU A 72 -8.47 -11.09 -13.72
C LEU A 72 -8.00 -9.63 -13.77
N SER A 73 -6.70 -9.36 -13.64
CA SER A 73 -6.15 -8.01 -13.67
C SER A 73 -6.24 -7.32 -15.04
N LEU A 74 -6.40 -8.08 -16.13
CA LEU A 74 -6.67 -7.54 -17.47
C LEU A 74 -8.09 -6.96 -17.60
N ARG A 75 -8.98 -7.29 -16.66
CA ARG A 75 -10.33 -6.74 -16.62
C ARG A 75 -10.32 -5.38 -15.92
N ASN A 76 -10.91 -4.38 -16.58
CA ASN A 76 -10.98 -3.02 -16.04
C ASN A 76 -11.98 -2.89 -14.90
N ASP A 77 -13.15 -3.55 -15.00
CA ASP A 77 -14.23 -3.44 -14.02
C ASP A 77 -14.83 -4.82 -13.70
N PHE A 78 -15.34 -4.94 -12.47
CA PHE A 78 -16.15 -6.07 -12.00
C PHE A 78 -17.54 -5.57 -11.63
N SER A 79 -18.57 -6.24 -12.14
CA SER A 79 -19.94 -5.93 -11.74
C SER A 79 -20.22 -6.39 -10.31
N ALA A 80 -21.26 -5.84 -9.68
CA ALA A 80 -21.71 -6.27 -8.36
C ALA A 80 -22.16 -7.74 -8.31
N LEU A 81 -22.46 -8.35 -9.46
CA LEU A 81 -22.79 -9.79 -9.55
C LEU A 81 -21.53 -10.68 -9.62
N GLU A 82 -20.39 -10.10 -10.00
CA GLU A 82 -19.14 -10.82 -10.21
C GLU A 82 -18.22 -10.79 -9.00
N LEU A 83 -18.25 -9.70 -8.22
CA LEU A 83 -17.44 -9.54 -7.01
C LEU A 83 -17.71 -10.63 -5.94
N PRO A 84 -18.95 -11.04 -5.65
CA PRO A 84 -19.24 -12.08 -4.65
C PRO A 84 -18.47 -13.39 -4.88
N VAL A 85 -18.26 -13.78 -6.14
CA VAL A 85 -17.49 -14.98 -6.51
C VAL A 85 -16.01 -14.85 -6.10
N LEU A 86 -15.45 -13.64 -6.20
CA LEU A 86 -14.06 -13.38 -5.83
C LEU A 86 -13.91 -13.27 -4.30
N ILE A 87 -14.88 -12.64 -3.63
CA ILE A 87 -14.95 -12.44 -2.18
C ILE A 87 -15.04 -13.77 -1.44
N THR A 88 -15.88 -14.68 -1.92
CA THR A 88 -16.12 -15.99 -1.28
C THR A 88 -15.11 -17.05 -1.68
N SER A 89 -14.04 -16.68 -2.39
CA SER A 89 -13.01 -17.63 -2.80
C SER A 89 -12.26 -18.19 -1.59
N ASP A 90 -12.02 -19.51 -1.59
CA ASP A 90 -11.14 -20.16 -0.61
C ASP A 90 -9.69 -19.65 -0.66
N ASN A 91 -9.30 -18.93 -1.70
CA ASN A 91 -7.94 -18.42 -1.86
C ASN A 91 -7.80 -16.98 -1.39
N VAL A 92 -6.97 -16.79 -0.36
CA VAL A 92 -6.65 -15.49 0.24
C VAL A 92 -6.21 -14.44 -0.80
N LYS A 93 -5.43 -14.82 -1.82
CA LYS A 93 -4.96 -13.86 -2.84
C LYS A 93 -6.05 -13.43 -3.81
N VAL A 94 -7.06 -14.28 -4.02
CA VAL A 94 -8.23 -13.92 -4.82
C VAL A 94 -9.11 -12.95 -4.03
N ARG A 95 -9.34 -13.20 -2.73
CA ARG A 95 -10.07 -12.28 -1.86
C ARG A 95 -9.37 -10.93 -1.71
N GLN A 96 -8.04 -10.94 -1.53
CA GLN A 96 -7.23 -9.72 -1.51
C GLN A 96 -7.38 -8.93 -2.83
N PHE A 97 -7.32 -9.61 -3.99
CA PHE A 97 -7.56 -8.96 -5.28
C PHE A 97 -8.98 -8.36 -5.37
N ALA A 98 -10.00 -9.06 -4.87
CA ALA A 98 -11.37 -8.55 -4.83
C ALA A 98 -11.45 -7.25 -4.02
N ALA A 99 -10.88 -7.26 -2.81
CA ALA A 99 -10.80 -6.11 -1.92
C ALA A 99 -10.13 -4.89 -2.58
N GLU A 100 -9.00 -5.11 -3.27
CA GLU A 100 -8.29 -4.06 -4.03
C GLU A 100 -9.13 -3.47 -5.17
N LYS A 101 -10.04 -4.25 -5.76
CA LYS A 101 -10.86 -3.83 -6.91
C LYS A 101 -12.18 -3.16 -6.52
N MET A 102 -12.69 -3.35 -5.31
CA MET A 102 -13.95 -2.75 -4.89
C MET A 102 -13.92 -1.23 -4.83
N GLY A 103 -12.85 -0.65 -4.29
CA GLY A 103 -12.79 0.79 -4.00
C GLY A 103 -13.99 1.23 -3.16
N LYS A 104 -14.79 2.19 -3.67
CA LYS A 104 -16.04 2.62 -3.03
C LYS A 104 -17.11 1.54 -3.15
N ILE A 105 -17.57 1.02 -2.02
CA ILE A 105 -18.50 -0.11 -1.95
C ILE A 105 -19.93 0.40 -2.17
N GLN A 106 -20.65 -0.27 -3.05
CA GLN A 106 -22.07 -0.03 -3.28
C GLN A 106 -22.90 -0.74 -2.22
N GLU A 107 -24.07 -0.20 -1.87
CA GLU A 107 -24.97 -0.79 -0.85
C GLU A 107 -25.25 -2.27 -1.08
N SER A 108 -25.44 -2.69 -2.34
CA SER A 108 -25.72 -4.08 -2.69
C SER A 108 -24.58 -5.07 -2.41
N LEU A 109 -23.37 -4.57 -2.14
CA LEU A 109 -22.17 -5.35 -1.83
C LEU A 109 -21.74 -5.20 -0.37
N LYS A 110 -22.49 -4.45 0.44
CA LYS A 110 -22.11 -4.12 1.81
C LYS A 110 -21.86 -5.37 2.64
N GLU A 111 -22.83 -6.29 2.67
CA GLU A 111 -22.73 -7.54 3.45
C GLU A 111 -21.56 -8.42 3.02
N ASP A 112 -21.34 -8.56 1.70
CA ASP A 112 -20.21 -9.32 1.17
C ASP A 112 -18.86 -8.68 1.56
N ALA A 113 -18.79 -7.34 1.56
CA ALA A 113 -17.58 -6.61 1.93
C ALA A 113 -17.33 -6.64 3.45
N GLU A 114 -18.37 -6.56 4.28
CA GLU A 114 -18.31 -6.69 5.73
C GLU A 114 -17.71 -8.05 6.14
N ALA A 115 -18.02 -9.12 5.41
CA ALA A 115 -17.43 -10.44 5.63
C ALA A 115 -15.90 -10.46 5.49
N LEU A 116 -15.30 -9.51 4.76
CA LEU A 116 -13.85 -9.40 4.58
C LEU A 116 -13.16 -8.52 5.64
N LEU A 117 -13.89 -7.90 6.56
CA LEU A 117 -13.32 -7.02 7.59
C LEU A 117 -12.43 -7.80 8.59
N LEU A 118 -12.77 -9.07 8.82
CA LEU A 118 -12.05 -10.03 9.67
C LEU A 118 -11.52 -11.22 8.87
N ASP A 119 -11.15 -11.00 7.61
CA ASP A 119 -10.51 -12.00 6.75
C ASP A 119 -9.19 -12.54 7.35
N ASP A 120 -8.78 -13.72 6.91
CA ASP A 120 -7.51 -14.35 7.32
C ASP A 120 -6.27 -13.50 6.95
N SER A 121 -6.41 -12.60 5.97
CA SER A 121 -5.35 -11.70 5.53
C SER A 121 -5.51 -10.31 6.12
N TYR A 122 -4.53 -9.92 6.94
CA TYR A 122 -4.45 -8.56 7.44
C TYR A 122 -4.40 -7.48 6.34
N VAL A 123 -3.90 -7.81 5.15
CA VAL A 123 -3.93 -6.89 4.00
C VAL A 123 -5.37 -6.67 3.54
N THR A 124 -6.16 -7.75 3.47
CA THR A 124 -7.59 -7.67 3.13
C THR A 124 -8.32 -6.84 4.18
N ASN A 125 -8.09 -7.13 5.46
CA ASN A 125 -8.75 -6.44 6.58
C ASN A 125 -8.45 -4.93 6.52
N GLU A 126 -7.21 -4.54 6.26
CA GLU A 126 -6.80 -3.13 6.17
C GLU A 126 -7.52 -2.40 5.03
N ILE A 127 -7.55 -3.00 3.84
CA ILE A 127 -8.25 -2.44 2.68
C ILE A 127 -9.76 -2.32 2.97
N MET A 128 -10.35 -3.35 3.57
CA MET A 128 -11.78 -3.39 3.86
C MET A 128 -12.18 -2.42 4.95
N LEU A 129 -11.37 -2.27 6.01
CA LEU A 129 -11.61 -1.26 7.03
C LEU A 129 -11.71 0.13 6.40
N TYR A 130 -10.75 0.50 5.53
CA TYR A 130 -10.78 1.80 4.86
C TYR A 130 -11.97 1.94 3.90
N ASN A 131 -12.22 0.93 3.06
CA ASN A 131 -13.27 0.99 2.05
C ASN A 131 -14.67 1.03 2.69
N LEU A 132 -14.93 0.22 3.72
CA LEU A 132 -16.19 0.23 4.46
C LEU A 132 -16.39 1.54 5.22
N TRP A 133 -15.38 2.00 5.95
CA TRP A 133 -15.43 3.26 6.71
C TRP A 133 -15.68 4.47 5.80
N SER A 134 -15.08 4.47 4.60
CA SER A 134 -15.25 5.57 3.63
C SER A 134 -16.57 5.48 2.85
N SER A 135 -17.15 4.29 2.70
CA SER A 135 -18.39 4.09 1.94
C SER A 135 -19.64 4.26 2.80
N PHE A 136 -19.59 3.89 4.08
CA PHE A 136 -20.77 3.83 4.97
C PHE A 136 -20.54 4.63 6.25
N GLU A 137 -20.85 5.93 6.20
CA GLU A 137 -20.58 6.84 7.32
C GLU A 137 -21.32 6.47 8.61
N GLN A 138 -22.55 5.93 8.48
CA GLN A 138 -23.40 5.57 9.63
C GLN A 138 -22.87 4.36 10.41
N ASP A 139 -22.02 3.54 9.78
CA ASP A 139 -21.52 2.28 10.36
C ASP A 139 -20.06 2.37 10.80
N ARG A 140 -19.41 3.55 10.67
CA ARG A 140 -18.00 3.76 11.04
C ARG A 140 -17.69 3.31 12.47
N VAL A 141 -18.58 3.61 13.41
CA VAL A 141 -18.45 3.20 14.82
C VAL A 141 -18.46 1.68 14.96
N MET A 142 -19.31 0.99 14.20
CA MET A 142 -19.40 -0.46 14.21
C MET A 142 -18.09 -1.08 13.73
N TYR A 143 -17.61 -0.69 12.55
CA TYR A 143 -16.38 -1.24 11.98
C TYR A 143 -15.15 -0.99 12.85
N LEU A 144 -15.06 0.19 13.47
CA LEU A 144 -13.98 0.51 14.41
C LEU A 144 -14.06 -0.34 15.68
N GLU A 145 -15.26 -0.57 16.22
CA GLU A 145 -15.44 -1.40 17.41
C GLU A 145 -15.11 -2.87 17.15
N GLU A 146 -15.55 -3.42 16.01
CA GLU A 146 -15.28 -4.81 15.62
C GLU A 146 -13.80 -5.10 15.42
N THR A 147 -13.04 -4.11 14.94
CA THR A 147 -11.62 -4.26 14.61
C THR A 147 -10.66 -3.66 15.64
N LYS A 148 -11.17 -3.20 16.80
CA LYS A 148 -10.39 -2.44 17.79
C LYS A 148 -9.14 -3.13 18.33
N ASP A 149 -9.16 -4.46 18.36
CA ASP A 149 -8.09 -5.30 18.92
C ASP A 149 -7.15 -5.84 17.82
N VAL A 150 -7.41 -5.53 16.54
CA VAL A 150 -6.59 -5.96 15.42
C VAL A 150 -5.36 -5.06 15.29
N VAL A 151 -4.19 -5.70 15.30
CA VAL A 151 -2.90 -5.00 15.15
C VAL A 151 -2.39 -5.05 13.70
N GLY A 152 -2.67 -6.15 12.99
CA GLY A 152 -2.25 -6.38 11.62
C GLY A 152 -0.81 -6.88 11.48
N LEU A 153 -0.21 -6.54 10.34
CA LEU A 153 1.15 -6.93 9.96
C LEU A 153 2.23 -6.35 10.91
N PRO A 154 3.47 -6.87 10.90
CA PRO A 154 4.57 -6.36 11.73
C PRO A 154 4.87 -4.86 11.56
N ASN A 155 4.60 -4.29 10.39
CA ASN A 155 4.71 -2.85 10.10
C ASN A 155 3.57 -2.01 10.71
N LYS A 156 2.63 -2.64 11.44
CA LYS A 156 1.51 -1.99 12.15
C LYS A 156 0.60 -1.17 11.23
N SER A 157 0.57 -1.44 9.93
CA SER A 157 -0.19 -0.66 8.95
C SER A 157 -1.67 -0.59 9.32
N PHE A 158 -2.29 -1.74 9.58
CA PHE A 158 -3.68 -1.84 10.05
C PHE A 158 -3.92 -0.99 11.31
N ARG A 159 -3.10 -1.17 12.36
CA ARG A 159 -3.31 -0.44 13.62
C ARG A 159 -3.20 1.07 13.43
N GLN A 160 -2.23 1.53 12.63
CA GLN A 160 -2.05 2.95 12.37
C GLN A 160 -3.20 3.54 11.54
N LEU A 161 -3.71 2.80 10.55
CA LEU A 161 -4.94 3.16 9.84
C LEU A 161 -6.12 3.26 10.82
N TRP A 162 -6.33 2.24 11.64
CA TRP A 162 -7.41 2.19 12.61
C TRP A 162 -7.39 3.40 13.57
N LEU A 163 -6.23 3.73 14.13
CA LEU A 163 -6.06 4.90 15.01
C LEU A 163 -6.41 6.20 14.29
N THR A 164 -5.98 6.33 13.03
CA THR A 164 -6.25 7.50 12.19
C THR A 164 -7.75 7.66 11.95
N LEU A 165 -8.44 6.58 11.55
CA LEU A 165 -9.89 6.59 11.33
C LEU A 165 -10.66 6.85 12.63
N ALA A 166 -10.23 6.29 13.76
CA ALA A 166 -10.82 6.55 15.08
C ALA A 166 -10.69 8.02 15.49
N LEU A 167 -9.55 8.66 15.22
CA LEU A 167 -9.36 10.10 15.45
C LEU A 167 -10.29 10.93 14.56
N PHE A 168 -10.46 10.52 13.30
CA PHE A 168 -11.30 11.18 12.30
C PHE A 168 -12.81 10.93 12.46
N THR A 169 -13.22 10.08 13.41
CA THR A 169 -14.62 9.74 13.69
C THR A 169 -15.06 10.43 15.00
N PRO A 170 -15.71 11.61 14.98
CA PRO A 170 -16.05 12.41 16.17
C PRO A 170 -16.76 11.64 17.30
N GLU A 171 -17.70 10.79 16.91
CA GLU A 171 -18.60 10.02 17.76
C GLU A 171 -17.94 8.78 18.39
N TYR A 172 -16.82 8.30 17.85
CA TYR A 172 -16.16 7.10 18.36
C TYR A 172 -15.25 7.43 19.55
N LYS A 173 -15.65 6.94 20.73
CA LYS A 173 -14.91 7.01 22.02
C LYS A 173 -14.21 8.36 22.24
N PRO A 174 -14.96 9.48 22.31
CA PRO A 174 -14.38 10.83 22.35
C PRO A 174 -13.42 11.05 23.54
N THR A 175 -13.66 10.38 24.68
CA THR A 175 -12.81 10.44 25.87
C THR A 175 -11.48 9.70 25.72
N GLU A 176 -11.37 8.81 24.73
CA GLU A 176 -10.17 8.00 24.48
C GLU A 176 -9.29 8.55 23.36
N LYS A 177 -9.74 9.56 22.60
CA LYS A 177 -8.99 10.12 21.47
C LYS A 177 -7.58 10.57 21.84
N VAL A 178 -7.38 11.06 23.06
CA VAL A 178 -6.04 11.42 23.57
C VAL A 178 -5.09 10.22 23.60
N TYR A 179 -5.59 9.02 23.92
CA TYR A 179 -4.79 7.80 23.94
C TYR A 179 -4.53 7.30 22.53
N PHE A 180 -5.51 7.36 21.63
CA PHE A 180 -5.32 7.00 20.22
C PHE A 180 -4.27 7.89 19.55
N HIS A 181 -4.36 9.20 19.78
CA HIS A 181 -3.39 10.17 19.30
C HIS A 181 -2.00 9.90 19.85
N ARG A 182 -1.87 9.68 21.16
CA ARG A 182 -0.59 9.34 21.79
C ARG A 182 0.02 8.06 21.22
N GLU A 183 -0.78 7.02 20.98
CA GLU A 183 -0.30 5.78 20.36
C GLU A 183 0.23 6.04 18.95
N LEU A 184 -0.52 6.77 18.13
CA LEU A 184 -0.13 7.09 16.75
C LEU A 184 1.16 7.95 16.70
N VAL A 185 1.28 8.95 17.57
CA VAL A 185 2.51 9.72 17.76
C VAL A 185 3.67 8.82 18.17
N GLY A 186 3.44 7.86 19.06
CA GLY A 186 4.45 6.91 19.52
C GLY A 186 5.12 6.13 18.39
N TYR A 187 4.37 5.79 17.33
CA TYR A 187 4.93 5.10 16.15
C TYR A 187 5.95 5.93 15.36
N THR A 188 6.05 7.25 15.59
CA THR A 188 7.09 8.10 14.96
C THR A 188 8.49 7.92 15.58
N SER A 189 8.56 7.31 16.76
CA SER A 189 9.79 7.14 17.55
C SER A 189 10.85 6.30 16.84
N ALA A 190 12.12 6.58 17.14
CA ALA A 190 13.26 5.87 16.58
C ALA A 190 13.39 4.39 17.01
N VAL A 191 12.58 3.94 17.97
CA VAL A 191 12.51 2.51 18.37
C VAL A 191 11.89 1.63 17.28
N TYR A 192 11.09 2.23 16.38
CA TYR A 192 10.46 1.54 15.27
C TYR A 192 11.30 1.60 13.99
N ASN A 193 11.08 0.65 13.11
CA ASN A 193 11.71 0.64 11.79
C ASN A 193 11.19 1.82 10.93
N PRO A 194 11.89 2.17 9.84
CA PRO A 194 11.49 3.28 8.98
C PRO A 194 10.06 3.18 8.44
N GLU A 195 9.60 2.00 8.05
CA GLU A 195 8.27 1.80 7.45
C GLU A 195 7.15 2.20 8.40
N VAL A 196 7.18 1.71 9.65
CA VAL A 196 6.23 2.07 10.71
C VAL A 196 6.21 3.59 10.91
N ARG A 197 7.39 4.21 10.98
CA ARG A 197 7.53 5.65 11.22
C ARG A 197 7.01 6.49 10.06
N GLN A 198 7.26 6.06 8.82
CA GLN A 198 6.75 6.73 7.61
C GLN A 198 5.23 6.77 7.61
N THR A 199 4.58 5.64 7.87
CA THR A 199 3.12 5.57 7.96
C THR A 199 2.58 6.50 9.05
N ALA A 200 3.19 6.51 10.24
CA ALA A 200 2.77 7.37 11.34
C ALA A 200 2.88 8.86 10.98
N PHE A 201 4.02 9.27 10.41
CA PHE A 201 4.23 10.64 9.96
C PHE A 201 3.23 11.04 8.87
N GLN A 202 2.96 10.15 7.92
CA GLN A 202 2.00 10.39 6.86
C GLN A 202 0.61 10.64 7.46
N TYR A 203 0.09 9.72 8.27
CA TYR A 203 -1.26 9.88 8.83
C TYR A 203 -1.38 11.10 9.74
N LEU A 204 -0.43 11.32 10.65
CA LEU A 204 -0.45 12.50 11.52
C LEU A 204 -0.41 13.80 10.72
N SER A 205 0.33 13.84 9.61
CA SER A 205 0.36 14.99 8.73
C SER A 205 -0.96 15.17 7.97
N GLU A 206 -1.56 14.09 7.46
CA GLU A 206 -2.81 14.14 6.69
C GLU A 206 -3.99 14.63 7.53
N ILE A 207 -4.03 14.25 8.82
CA ILE A 207 -5.09 14.67 9.75
C ILE A 207 -4.73 15.93 10.55
N ASN A 208 -3.62 16.62 10.22
CA ASN A 208 -3.11 17.80 10.94
C ASN A 208 -2.98 17.59 12.47
N ALA A 209 -2.51 16.41 12.90
CA ALA A 209 -2.36 16.03 14.30
C ALA A 209 -0.91 15.82 14.73
N LEU A 210 0.07 16.40 14.02
CA LEU A 210 1.44 16.43 14.50
C LEU A 210 1.54 17.25 15.79
N ASN A 211 2.21 16.71 16.81
CA ASN A 211 2.54 17.42 18.04
C ASN A 211 4.05 17.63 18.17
N ASP A 212 4.47 18.29 19.24
CA ASP A 212 5.88 18.59 19.50
C ASP A 212 6.77 17.33 19.44
N GLU A 213 6.31 16.20 19.98
CA GLU A 213 7.05 14.93 19.96
C GLU A 213 7.23 14.38 18.54
N ALA A 214 6.15 14.35 17.75
CA ALA A 214 6.20 13.91 16.36
C ALA A 214 7.11 14.82 15.53
N LEU A 215 7.05 16.13 15.71
CA LEU A 215 7.91 17.08 15.00
C LEU A 215 9.39 16.90 15.39
N VAL A 216 9.70 16.68 16.67
CA VAL A 216 11.06 16.33 17.11
C VAL A 216 11.55 15.05 16.43
N ASN A 217 10.72 14.01 16.38
CA ASN A 217 11.06 12.75 15.72
C ASN A 217 11.27 12.93 14.22
N LEU A 218 10.48 13.78 13.56
CA LEU A 218 10.61 14.11 12.15
C LEU A 218 11.92 14.85 11.84
N ILE A 219 12.24 15.89 12.62
CA ILE A 219 13.49 16.64 12.47
C ILE A 219 14.70 15.70 12.59
N LYS A 220 14.71 14.84 13.62
CA LYS A 220 15.78 13.82 13.78
C LYS A 220 15.84 12.86 12.59
N ALA A 221 14.69 12.45 12.05
CA ALA A 221 14.64 11.57 10.88
C ALA A 221 15.25 12.19 9.61
N THR A 222 15.33 13.52 9.50
CA THR A 222 16.01 14.19 8.36
C THR A 222 17.52 13.97 8.29
N ASN A 223 18.10 13.37 9.33
CA ASN A 223 19.50 12.95 9.40
C ASN A 223 19.70 11.43 9.43
N HIS A 224 18.64 10.65 9.21
CA HIS A 224 18.69 9.19 9.31
C HIS A 224 19.71 8.57 8.32
N HIS A 225 20.28 7.42 8.68
CA HIS A 225 21.32 6.74 7.88
C HIS A 225 20.76 6.08 6.62
N SER A 226 19.56 5.49 6.67
CA SER A 226 18.83 5.05 5.47
C SER A 226 18.46 6.27 4.63
N TRP A 227 19.01 6.35 3.42
CA TRP A 227 18.83 7.49 2.53
C TRP A 227 17.38 7.61 2.06
N GLN A 228 16.66 6.51 1.86
CA GLN A 228 15.25 6.52 1.46
C GLN A 228 14.39 7.20 2.54
N PHE A 229 14.51 6.74 3.79
CA PHE A 229 13.73 7.30 4.89
C PHE A 229 14.12 8.75 5.20
N ARG A 230 15.43 9.05 5.15
CA ARG A 230 15.93 10.42 5.29
C ARG A 230 15.32 11.35 4.25
N ASN A 231 15.27 10.93 2.99
CA ASN A 231 14.71 11.74 1.92
C ASN A 231 13.19 11.93 2.08
N TYR A 232 12.46 10.89 2.48
CA TYR A 232 11.05 11.01 2.85
C TYR A 232 10.84 12.06 3.95
N ALA A 233 11.58 11.96 5.06
CA ALA A 233 11.44 12.87 6.20
C ALA A 233 11.74 14.33 5.81
N ARG A 234 12.73 14.53 4.93
CA ARG A 234 13.07 15.86 4.38
C ARG A 234 11.96 16.42 3.51
N LEU A 235 11.40 15.60 2.61
CA LEU A 235 10.28 16.01 1.75
C LEU A 235 9.04 16.38 2.58
N LEU A 236 8.74 15.60 3.63
CA LEU A 236 7.64 15.92 4.52
C LEU A 236 7.90 17.21 5.31
N LEU A 237 9.09 17.37 5.89
CA LEU A 237 9.46 18.59 6.59
C LEU A 237 9.37 19.82 5.68
N ASP A 238 9.82 19.70 4.43
CA ASP A 238 9.74 20.76 3.44
C ASP A 238 8.30 21.17 3.14
N ARG A 239 7.41 20.20 2.96
CA ARG A 239 5.98 20.45 2.78
C ARG A 239 5.36 21.16 3.99
N LEU A 240 5.69 20.73 5.20
CA LEU A 240 5.19 21.37 6.42
C LEU A 240 5.74 22.80 6.57
N TRP A 241 6.97 23.05 6.10
CA TRP A 241 7.60 24.37 6.15
C TRP A 241 6.93 25.41 5.25
N GLU A 242 6.18 24.99 4.24
CA GLU A 242 5.40 25.88 3.36
C GLU A 242 4.17 26.48 4.04
N ASN A 243 3.72 25.89 5.16
CA ASN A 243 2.59 26.39 5.95
C ASN A 243 3.09 27.18 7.17
N ASP A 244 2.68 28.45 7.29
CA ASP A 244 3.14 29.36 8.35
C ASP A 244 2.83 28.90 9.79
N GLU A 245 1.72 28.19 10.00
CA GLU A 245 1.35 27.65 11.31
C GLU A 245 2.27 26.48 11.68
N GLN A 246 2.43 25.52 10.76
CA GLN A 246 3.32 24.38 10.94
C GLN A 246 4.78 24.82 11.09
N LYS A 247 5.20 25.82 10.32
CA LYS A 247 6.54 26.42 10.42
C LYS A 247 6.82 26.94 11.84
N LYS A 248 5.87 27.66 12.45
CA LYS A 248 6.02 28.16 13.83
C LYS A 248 6.17 27.03 14.84
N GLU A 249 5.39 25.96 14.69
CA GLU A 249 5.52 24.78 15.57
C GLU A 249 6.87 24.08 15.37
N ILE A 250 7.36 23.96 14.14
CA ILE A 250 8.69 23.43 13.85
C ILE A 250 9.79 24.31 14.48
N GLU A 251 9.71 25.63 14.33
CA GLU A 251 10.66 26.57 14.92
C GLU A 251 10.66 26.49 16.45
N LYS A 252 9.47 26.39 17.06
CA LYS A 252 9.29 26.20 18.51
C LYS A 252 10.02 24.95 19.02
N VAL A 253 9.83 23.79 18.37
CA VAL A 253 10.51 22.56 18.80
C VAL A 253 12.00 22.55 18.47
N ALA A 254 12.42 23.22 17.39
CA ALA A 254 13.82 23.29 16.99
C ALA A 254 14.70 23.92 18.08
N ASN A 255 14.18 24.88 18.86
CA ASN A 255 14.88 25.50 19.98
C ASN A 255 15.27 24.52 21.10
N GLN A 256 14.62 23.35 21.16
CA GLN A 256 14.87 22.32 22.16
C GLN A 256 15.88 21.26 21.69
N LEU A 257 16.34 21.34 20.44
CA LEU A 257 17.21 20.35 19.81
C LEU A 257 18.67 20.80 19.74
N ASN A 258 19.58 19.83 19.75
CA ASN A 258 21.00 20.12 19.59
C ASN A 258 21.34 20.49 18.14
N SER A 259 22.53 21.07 17.95
CA SER A 259 22.98 21.57 16.65
C SER A 259 23.13 20.50 15.57
N ALA A 260 23.34 19.22 15.94
CA ALA A 260 23.51 18.10 15.04
C ALA A 260 22.17 17.63 14.45
N ASP A 261 21.12 17.59 15.27
CA ASP A 261 19.76 17.26 14.84
C ASP A 261 19.23 18.29 13.83
N LEU A 262 19.62 19.56 13.98
CA LEU A 262 19.16 20.66 13.15
C LEU A 262 19.90 20.82 11.82
N ARG A 263 20.81 19.91 11.45
CA ARG A 263 21.67 20.06 10.26
C ARG A 263 20.87 20.34 8.98
N TYR A 264 19.78 19.60 8.75
CA TYR A 264 18.94 19.83 7.58
C TYR A 264 18.08 21.07 7.72
N LEU A 265 17.46 21.27 8.89
CA LEU A 265 16.56 22.41 9.14
C LEU A 265 17.27 23.76 8.96
N LYS A 266 18.55 23.87 9.34
CA LYS A 266 19.37 25.06 9.11
C LYS A 266 19.47 25.49 7.65
N THR A 267 19.26 24.59 6.70
CA THR A 267 19.23 24.96 5.27
C THR A 267 17.98 25.74 4.87
N LYS A 268 16.94 25.73 5.72
CA LYS A 268 15.63 26.34 5.49
C LYS A 268 15.44 27.69 6.20
N LEU A 269 16.25 27.98 7.21
CA LEU A 269 16.24 29.22 8.00
C LEU A 269 17.00 30.39 7.32
N LYS A 270 17.16 30.35 5.99
CA LYS A 270 17.88 31.38 5.22
C LYS A 270 16.95 32.48 4.75
#